data_AF-A0A4P7R563-F1
#
_entry.id   AF-A0A4P7R563-F1
#
_cell.length_a   1.000
_cell.length_b   1.000
_cell.length_c   1.000
_cell.angle_alpha   90.00
_cell.angle_beta   90.00
_cell.angle_gamma   90.00
#
_symmetry.space_group_name_H-M   'P 1'
#
loop_
_entity.id
_entity.type
_entity.pdbx_description
1 polymer ?
#
loop_
_entity_poly.entity_id
_entity_poly.type
_entity_poly.pdbx_seq_one_letter_code
_entity_poly.pdbx_strand_id
1 'polypeptide(L)'
;MHTLDQLRSGALAGAKRLDLSGGLTRLPDEVFDLADTLEVLNLSGNRLTDLPPHMGRLRKLKIVFGSNNLFEHLPESLGECEALQVVGFKATRIRSVSAAALPPALRWLILTDNALEHLPDALGERPALQKLMLAGNRLRALPEGLANANRLELLRLSANRFERLPGWLTQLPRLAWLALSGNPLGWQLAQAEPLQGVSWSELGVFERLGEGASGHIYRVELENGQSRALKLFKGAVTSDGLPEHEIAGSLAAGPHPALCTPVAELQGHPEGTPGMLLPLIPSTHTVLAGPPSMVSCTRDVYAAGFQLSATLALALARQVVGGLAHLHARGVMHGDFYAHNILWNADSGDALLSDMGAATVLPASPPTLRRDFLSLEVRAVGCLLEELVQHVPVDDSDATSLRLLSQAAEACLSLDPAVRPALADLVQPWGV
;
A
#
# COMPACT_ATOMS: atom_id res chain seq x y z
N MET A 1 -15.09 20.76 -6.66
CA MET A 1 -15.98 20.55 -5.50
C MET A 1 -17.33 21.14 -5.88
N HIS A 2 -18.41 20.35 -5.84
CA HIS A 2 -19.75 20.82 -6.18
C HIS A 2 -20.46 21.32 -4.91
N THR A 3 -21.49 22.13 -5.11
CA THR A 3 -22.32 22.68 -4.02
C THR A 3 -23.65 21.93 -3.92
N LEU A 4 -24.24 22.00 -2.73
CA LEU A 4 -25.57 21.43 -2.48
C LEU A 4 -26.64 22.12 -3.34
N ASP A 5 -26.51 23.42 -3.58
CA ASP A 5 -27.45 24.20 -4.39
C ASP A 5 -27.38 23.82 -5.87
N GLN A 6 -26.18 23.50 -6.39
CA GLN A 6 -26.04 22.95 -7.75
C GLN A 6 -26.73 21.59 -7.90
N LEU A 7 -26.68 20.73 -6.88
CA LEU A 7 -27.41 19.46 -6.89
C LEU A 7 -28.92 19.72 -6.89
N ARG A 8 -29.41 20.55 -5.95
CA ARG A 8 -30.84 20.83 -5.76
C ARG A 8 -31.50 21.56 -6.94
N SER A 9 -30.75 22.40 -7.63
CA SER A 9 -31.24 23.13 -8.81
C SER A 9 -31.24 22.28 -10.08
N GLY A 10 -30.70 21.05 -10.03
CA GLY A 10 -30.52 20.21 -11.21
C GLY A 10 -29.37 20.64 -12.14
N ALA A 11 -28.55 21.61 -11.72
CA ALA A 11 -27.41 22.11 -12.52
C ALA A 11 -26.34 21.04 -12.79
N LEU A 12 -26.38 19.92 -12.06
CA LEU A 12 -25.48 18.77 -12.22
C LEU A 12 -26.06 17.66 -13.09
N ALA A 13 -27.19 17.88 -13.77
CA ALA A 13 -27.80 16.88 -14.65
C ALA A 13 -26.77 16.33 -15.66
N GLY A 14 -26.68 15.00 -15.75
CA GLY A 14 -25.73 14.32 -16.62
C GLY A 14 -24.31 14.14 -16.04
N ALA A 15 -24.04 14.63 -14.83
CA ALA A 15 -22.74 14.48 -14.19
C ALA A 15 -22.40 13.01 -13.93
N LYS A 16 -21.15 12.65 -14.25
CA LYS A 16 -20.57 11.32 -13.93
C LYS A 16 -19.88 11.28 -12.58
N ARG A 17 -19.54 12.45 -12.03
CA ARG A 17 -18.85 12.58 -10.75
C ARG A 17 -19.54 13.64 -9.90
N LEU A 18 -19.82 13.30 -8.66
CA LEU A 18 -20.37 14.20 -7.66
C LEU A 18 -19.44 14.23 -6.43
N ASP A 19 -18.67 15.31 -6.30
CA ASP A 19 -17.97 15.67 -5.07
C ASP A 19 -18.78 16.66 -4.24
N LEU A 20 -19.22 16.26 -3.05
CA LEU A 20 -19.87 17.15 -2.08
C LEU A 20 -19.11 17.13 -0.75
N SER A 21 -18.65 18.29 -0.31
CA SER A 21 -18.07 18.49 1.01
C SER A 21 -18.43 19.88 1.49
N GLY A 22 -19.18 19.94 2.59
CA GLY A 22 -19.73 21.19 3.12
C GLY A 22 -20.33 21.02 4.51
N GLY A 23 -19.84 20.02 5.26
CA GLY A 23 -20.39 19.67 6.57
C GLY A 23 -21.79 19.05 6.51
N LEU A 24 -22.11 18.34 5.43
CA LEU A 24 -23.41 17.69 5.24
C LEU A 24 -23.69 16.70 6.39
N THR A 25 -24.89 16.78 6.98
CA THR A 25 -25.38 15.80 7.96
C THR A 25 -26.23 14.71 7.32
N ARG A 26 -26.74 14.95 6.10
CA ARG A 26 -27.44 13.98 5.26
C ARG A 26 -27.12 14.23 3.79
N LEU A 27 -27.10 13.18 2.99
CA LEU A 27 -27.14 13.29 1.54
C LEU A 27 -28.60 13.45 1.11
N PRO A 28 -28.96 14.47 0.32
CA PRO A 28 -30.34 14.69 -0.11
C PRO A 28 -30.75 13.73 -1.24
N ASP A 29 -32.04 13.45 -1.39
CA ASP A 29 -32.58 12.49 -2.38
C ASP A 29 -32.36 12.94 -3.84
N GLU A 30 -32.13 14.24 -4.05
CA GLU A 30 -31.76 14.84 -5.34
C GLU A 30 -30.49 14.20 -5.94
N VAL A 31 -29.68 13.46 -5.17
CA VAL A 31 -28.61 12.61 -5.71
C VAL A 31 -29.13 11.59 -6.74
N PHE A 32 -30.38 11.13 -6.57
CA PHE A 32 -31.01 10.16 -7.46
C PHE A 32 -31.44 10.75 -8.80
N ASP A 33 -31.44 12.07 -8.95
CA ASP A 33 -31.64 12.71 -10.26
C ASP A 33 -30.46 12.45 -11.20
N LEU A 34 -29.33 11.97 -10.66
CA LEU A 34 -28.15 11.56 -11.40
C LEU A 34 -28.09 10.04 -11.66
N ALA A 35 -29.15 9.29 -11.38
CA ALA A 35 -29.16 7.82 -11.46
C ALA A 35 -28.69 7.25 -12.80
N ASP A 36 -28.97 7.96 -13.90
CA ASP A 36 -28.62 7.53 -15.25
C ASP A 36 -27.17 7.85 -15.64
N THR A 37 -26.42 8.63 -14.86
CA THR A 37 -25.08 9.08 -15.23
C THR A 37 -24.01 8.93 -14.17
N LEU A 38 -24.36 8.94 -12.88
CA LEU A 38 -23.39 9.02 -11.80
C LEU A 38 -22.55 7.74 -11.71
N GLU A 39 -21.24 7.88 -11.88
CA GLU A 39 -20.25 6.81 -11.78
C GLU A 39 -19.39 6.92 -10.51
N VAL A 40 -19.16 8.14 -10.01
CA VAL A 40 -18.31 8.41 -8.84
C VAL A 40 -19.02 9.36 -7.86
N LEU A 41 -19.22 8.91 -6.63
CA LEU A 41 -19.78 9.70 -5.54
C LEU A 41 -18.74 9.89 -4.44
N ASN A 42 -18.37 11.12 -4.16
CA ASN A 42 -17.44 11.46 -3.08
C ASN A 42 -18.10 12.41 -2.09
N LEU A 43 -18.25 11.91 -0.87
CA LEU A 43 -18.90 12.54 0.27
C LEU A 43 -17.90 12.73 1.43
N SER A 44 -16.60 12.67 1.15
CA SER A 44 -15.58 12.75 2.19
C SER A 44 -15.55 14.12 2.86
N GLY A 45 -15.24 14.17 4.16
CA GLY A 45 -15.11 15.42 4.91
C GLY A 45 -16.46 16.08 5.23
N ASN A 46 -17.48 15.28 5.55
CA ASN A 46 -18.79 15.75 5.99
C ASN A 46 -19.09 15.25 7.42
N ARG A 47 -20.36 15.26 7.81
CA ARG A 47 -20.86 14.80 9.11
C ARG A 47 -21.97 13.75 8.93
N LEU A 48 -21.89 12.96 7.86
CA LEU A 48 -22.86 11.92 7.53
C LEU A 48 -22.74 10.78 8.53
N THR A 49 -23.89 10.25 8.95
CA THR A 49 -23.98 9.05 9.78
C THR A 49 -24.53 7.85 8.99
N ASP A 50 -25.23 8.11 7.88
CA ASP A 50 -25.76 7.09 6.97
C ASP A 50 -25.91 7.64 5.54
N LEU A 51 -26.21 6.76 4.60
CA LEU A 51 -26.61 7.08 3.23
C LEU A 51 -28.12 6.86 3.05
N PRO A 52 -28.77 7.53 2.08
CA PRO A 52 -30.17 7.29 1.78
C PRO A 52 -30.45 5.81 1.46
N PRO A 53 -31.68 5.33 1.71
CA PRO A 53 -32.09 4.01 1.23
C PRO A 53 -32.10 3.99 -0.30
N HIS A 54 -32.09 2.81 -0.90
CA HIS A 54 -32.21 2.64 -2.36
C HIS A 54 -31.06 3.22 -3.18
N MET A 55 -29.83 3.20 -2.64
CA MET A 55 -28.62 3.55 -3.40
C MET A 55 -28.47 2.69 -4.67
N GLY A 56 -29.07 1.49 -4.71
CA GLY A 56 -29.17 0.64 -5.91
C GLY A 56 -29.86 1.30 -7.11
N ARG A 57 -30.57 2.43 -6.95
CA ARG A 57 -31.06 3.26 -8.07
C ARG A 57 -29.93 3.82 -8.93
N LEU A 58 -28.75 4.05 -8.35
CA LEU A 58 -27.57 4.58 -9.04
C LEU A 58 -26.86 3.44 -9.79
N ARG A 59 -27.51 2.92 -10.85
CA ARG A 59 -27.07 1.70 -11.57
C ARG A 59 -25.69 1.78 -12.20
N LYS A 60 -25.17 2.99 -12.43
CA LYS A 60 -23.83 3.23 -12.99
C LYS A 60 -22.77 3.54 -11.95
N LEU A 61 -23.12 3.59 -10.66
CA LEU A 61 -22.20 3.96 -9.59
C LEU A 61 -21.14 2.88 -9.41
N LYS A 62 -19.88 3.27 -9.61
CA LYS A 62 -18.70 2.40 -9.54
C LYS A 62 -17.84 2.66 -8.31
N ILE A 63 -17.88 3.89 -7.80
CA ILE A 63 -16.98 4.35 -6.73
C ILE A 63 -17.77 5.20 -5.72
N VAL A 64 -17.65 4.87 -4.43
CA VAL A 64 -18.15 5.67 -3.32
C VAL A 64 -17.03 5.95 -2.32
N PHE A 65 -16.83 7.23 -1.99
CA PHE A 65 -15.98 7.66 -0.89
C PHE A 65 -16.79 8.40 0.18
N GLY A 66 -16.66 7.96 1.42
CA GLY A 66 -17.31 8.53 2.60
C GLY A 66 -16.32 8.83 3.73
N SER A 67 -15.03 8.95 3.46
CA SER A 67 -13.99 9.13 4.49
C SER A 67 -14.17 10.41 5.32
N ASN A 68 -13.69 10.42 6.58
CA ASN A 68 -13.82 11.56 7.48
C ASN A 68 -15.28 12.02 7.67
N ASN A 69 -16.14 11.08 8.04
CA ASN A 69 -17.55 11.27 8.39
C ASN A 69 -17.82 10.66 9.79
N LEU A 70 -19.08 10.42 10.13
CA LEU A 70 -19.52 9.90 11.43
C LEU A 70 -20.27 8.55 11.29
N PHE A 71 -19.92 7.71 10.30
CA PHE A 71 -20.54 6.40 10.09
C PHE A 71 -20.13 5.40 11.18
N GLU A 72 -21.10 4.84 11.90
CA GLU A 72 -20.84 3.76 12.88
C GLU A 72 -20.98 2.36 12.28
N HIS A 73 -21.59 2.24 11.10
CA HIS A 73 -21.73 1.03 10.31
C HIS A 73 -21.47 1.33 8.83
N LEU A 74 -21.08 0.34 8.04
CA LEU A 74 -21.09 0.48 6.58
C LEU A 74 -22.55 0.45 6.09
N PRO A 75 -23.04 1.47 5.36
CA PRO A 75 -24.45 1.53 4.95
C PRO A 75 -24.88 0.35 4.08
N GLU A 76 -25.97 -0.33 4.46
CA GLU A 76 -26.45 -1.52 3.76
C GLU A 76 -26.93 -1.22 2.33
N SER A 77 -27.41 0.00 2.08
CA SER A 77 -27.85 0.42 0.75
C SER A 77 -26.73 0.34 -0.30
N LEU A 78 -25.46 0.36 0.11
CA LEU A 78 -24.33 0.16 -0.81
C LEU A 78 -24.36 -1.20 -1.49
N GLY A 79 -24.79 -2.27 -0.80
CA GLY A 79 -24.81 -3.61 -1.39
C GLY A 79 -25.83 -3.79 -2.50
N GLU A 80 -26.81 -2.89 -2.60
CA GLU A 80 -27.78 -2.83 -3.71
C GLU A 80 -27.17 -2.29 -5.01
N CYS A 81 -25.99 -1.64 -4.95
CA CYS A 81 -25.33 -1.06 -6.12
C CYS A 81 -24.58 -2.14 -6.91
N GLU A 82 -25.22 -2.72 -7.93
CA GLU A 82 -24.68 -3.82 -8.74
C GLU A 82 -23.34 -3.52 -9.42
N ALA A 83 -23.09 -2.27 -9.81
CA ALA A 83 -21.86 -1.83 -10.49
C ALA A 83 -20.77 -1.31 -9.54
N LEU A 84 -21.03 -1.25 -8.23
CA LEU A 84 -20.14 -0.64 -7.26
C LEU A 84 -18.91 -1.52 -7.00
N GLN A 85 -17.74 -1.01 -7.36
CA GLN A 85 -16.46 -1.72 -7.31
C GLN A 85 -15.55 -1.22 -6.20
N VAL A 86 -15.62 0.08 -5.87
CA VAL A 86 -14.75 0.71 -4.89
C VAL A 86 -15.58 1.37 -3.80
N VAL A 87 -15.34 0.97 -2.56
CA VAL A 87 -15.99 1.51 -1.36
C VAL A 87 -14.91 1.97 -0.40
N GLY A 88 -14.84 3.28 -0.10
CA GLY A 88 -13.84 3.81 0.80
C GLY A 88 -14.37 4.72 1.90
N PHE A 89 -14.22 4.27 3.14
CA PHE A 89 -14.70 4.91 4.37
C PHE A 89 -13.56 4.91 5.41
N LYS A 90 -12.52 5.72 5.16
CA LYS A 90 -11.40 5.91 6.09
C LYS A 90 -11.78 6.88 7.22
N ALA A 91 -11.39 6.61 8.46
CA ALA A 91 -11.58 7.56 9.58
C ALA A 91 -13.05 7.97 9.76
N THR A 92 -13.95 6.98 9.80
CA THR A 92 -15.41 7.21 9.91
C THR A 92 -16.04 6.73 11.22
N ARG A 93 -15.32 5.92 12.01
CA ARG A 93 -15.75 5.24 13.25
C ARG A 93 -16.61 3.99 13.07
N ILE A 94 -16.54 3.33 11.91
CA ILE A 94 -17.31 2.11 11.62
C ILE A 94 -16.92 1.01 12.62
N ARG A 95 -17.92 0.37 13.22
CA ARG A 95 -17.78 -0.75 14.17
C ARG A 95 -18.26 -2.07 13.58
N SER A 96 -19.15 -2.02 12.59
CA SER A 96 -19.74 -3.19 11.95
C SER A 96 -19.88 -3.06 10.44
N VAL A 97 -19.73 -4.19 9.75
CA VAL A 97 -20.04 -4.37 8.33
C VAL A 97 -20.94 -5.58 8.23
N SER A 98 -22.18 -5.39 7.76
CA SER A 98 -23.08 -6.51 7.48
C SER A 98 -22.81 -7.08 6.08
N ALA A 99 -23.26 -8.31 5.83
CA ALA A 99 -23.18 -8.90 4.50
C ALA A 99 -23.97 -8.09 3.46
N ALA A 100 -25.09 -7.48 3.87
CA ALA A 100 -25.95 -6.67 3.01
C ALA A 100 -25.27 -5.37 2.53
N ALA A 101 -24.26 -4.86 3.25
CA ALA A 101 -23.53 -3.67 2.84
C ALA A 101 -22.46 -3.93 1.76
N LEU A 102 -22.21 -5.19 1.37
CA LEU A 102 -21.14 -5.57 0.44
C LEU A 102 -21.67 -5.69 -0.99
N PRO A 103 -21.27 -4.80 -1.91
CA PRO A 103 -21.70 -4.89 -3.31
C PRO A 103 -21.21 -6.18 -3.98
N PRO A 104 -21.98 -6.74 -4.93
CA PRO A 104 -21.59 -7.97 -5.63
C PRO A 104 -20.33 -7.80 -6.48
N ALA A 105 -20.11 -6.61 -7.04
CA ALA A 105 -18.95 -6.28 -7.87
C ALA A 105 -17.75 -5.71 -7.08
N LEU A 106 -17.76 -5.80 -5.74
CA LEU A 106 -16.74 -5.20 -4.89
C LEU A 106 -15.33 -5.71 -5.26
N ARG A 107 -14.44 -4.78 -5.61
CA ARG A 107 -13.02 -5.00 -5.90
C ARG A 107 -12.11 -4.46 -4.82
N TRP A 108 -12.45 -3.28 -4.30
CA TRP A 108 -11.62 -2.56 -3.34
C TRP A 108 -12.47 -2.02 -2.19
N LEU A 109 -12.15 -2.46 -0.98
CA LEU A 109 -12.74 -1.98 0.26
C LEU A 109 -11.67 -1.27 1.13
N ILE A 110 -11.92 0.00 1.45
CA ILE A 110 -11.07 0.81 2.33
C ILE A 110 -11.85 1.11 3.61
N LEU A 111 -11.40 0.51 4.71
CA LEU A 111 -11.95 0.74 6.05
C LEU A 111 -10.82 1.06 7.06
N THR A 112 -9.72 1.62 6.57
CA THR A 112 -8.59 2.07 7.40
C THR A 112 -9.05 3.07 8.47
N ASP A 113 -8.46 2.97 9.66
CA ASP A 113 -8.71 3.88 10.78
C ASP A 113 -10.19 3.91 11.19
N ASN A 114 -10.71 2.77 11.62
CA ASN A 114 -12.07 2.63 12.13
C ASN A 114 -12.04 1.86 13.47
N ALA A 115 -13.17 1.28 13.88
CA ALA A 115 -13.30 0.56 15.14
C ALA A 115 -13.83 -0.88 14.95
N LEU A 116 -13.54 -1.49 13.80
CA LEU A 116 -14.01 -2.83 13.46
C LEU A 116 -13.39 -3.89 14.38
N GLU A 117 -14.24 -4.74 14.94
CA GLU A 117 -13.82 -5.91 15.73
C GLU A 117 -13.96 -7.22 14.96
N HIS A 118 -14.89 -7.27 14.01
CA HIS A 118 -15.20 -8.43 13.19
C HIS A 118 -15.52 -8.00 11.75
N LEU A 119 -15.38 -8.93 10.82
CA LEU A 119 -15.80 -8.79 9.42
C LEU A 119 -16.74 -9.96 9.05
N PRO A 120 -17.68 -9.77 8.12
CA PRO A 120 -18.58 -10.84 7.71
C PRO A 120 -17.89 -11.84 6.77
N ASP A 121 -18.26 -13.13 6.87
CA ASP A 121 -17.78 -14.19 5.96
C ASP A 121 -18.07 -13.89 4.47
N ALA A 122 -19.15 -13.15 4.20
CA ALA A 122 -19.59 -12.76 2.87
C ALA A 122 -18.54 -11.96 2.06
N LEU A 123 -17.49 -11.41 2.70
CA LEU A 123 -16.35 -10.82 1.98
C LEU A 123 -15.65 -11.84 1.08
N GLY A 124 -15.50 -13.08 1.56
CA GLY A 124 -14.90 -14.17 0.79
C GLY A 124 -15.72 -14.62 -0.42
N GLU A 125 -17.00 -14.28 -0.44
CA GLU A 125 -17.91 -14.57 -1.55
C GLU A 125 -17.84 -13.53 -2.68
N ARG A 126 -17.10 -12.42 -2.50
CA ARG A 126 -16.99 -11.37 -3.51
C ARG A 126 -15.97 -11.79 -4.58
N PRO A 127 -16.40 -12.18 -5.79
CA PRO A 127 -15.53 -12.84 -6.76
C PRO A 127 -14.51 -11.90 -7.41
N ALA A 128 -14.66 -10.59 -7.22
CA ALA A 128 -13.81 -9.56 -7.79
C ALA A 128 -12.89 -8.90 -6.75
N LEU A 129 -12.94 -9.32 -5.47
CA LEU A 129 -12.20 -8.67 -4.39
C LEU A 129 -10.69 -8.81 -4.59
N GLN A 130 -9.99 -7.67 -4.72
CA GLN A 130 -8.55 -7.58 -4.96
C GLN A 130 -7.81 -6.83 -3.85
N LYS A 131 -8.46 -5.85 -3.21
CA LYS A 131 -7.80 -4.95 -2.27
C LYS A 131 -8.63 -4.72 -1.01
N LEU A 132 -8.03 -5.02 0.15
CA LEU A 132 -8.59 -4.83 1.47
C LEU A 132 -7.67 -3.96 2.34
N MET A 133 -8.13 -2.75 2.68
CA MET A 133 -7.41 -1.84 3.56
C MET A 133 -8.09 -1.80 4.93
N LEU A 134 -7.53 -2.48 5.93
CA LEU A 134 -8.12 -2.68 7.26
C LEU A 134 -7.20 -2.19 8.39
N ALA A 135 -6.11 -1.50 8.07
CA ALA A 135 -5.18 -1.00 9.07
C ALA A 135 -5.84 -0.02 10.05
N GLY A 136 -5.38 0.01 11.30
CA GLY A 136 -5.94 0.90 12.34
C GLY A 136 -7.36 0.52 12.74
N ASN A 137 -7.60 -0.76 13.01
CA ASN A 137 -8.88 -1.27 13.51
C ASN A 137 -8.66 -2.05 14.82
N ARG A 138 -9.65 -2.85 15.23
CA ARG A 138 -9.63 -3.64 16.47
C ARG A 138 -9.81 -5.14 16.18
N LEU A 139 -9.50 -5.55 14.96
CA LEU A 139 -9.69 -6.93 14.50
C LEU A 139 -8.75 -7.87 15.27
N ARG A 140 -9.32 -8.99 15.72
CA ARG A 140 -8.57 -10.09 16.36
C ARG A 140 -8.41 -11.31 15.44
N ALA A 141 -9.30 -11.45 14.47
CA ALA A 141 -9.34 -12.55 13.52
C ALA A 141 -9.89 -12.06 12.17
N LEU A 142 -9.55 -12.77 11.10
CA LEU A 142 -10.20 -12.65 9.80
C LEU A 142 -11.30 -13.72 9.73
N PRO A 143 -12.44 -13.43 9.07
CA PRO A 143 -13.48 -14.44 8.82
C PRO A 143 -12.93 -15.60 7.98
N GLU A 144 -13.31 -16.83 8.30
CA GLU A 144 -12.85 -18.03 7.58
C GLU A 144 -13.27 -18.01 6.10
N GLY A 145 -14.40 -17.36 5.78
CA GLY A 145 -14.84 -17.17 4.39
C GLY A 145 -13.80 -16.52 3.49
N LEU A 146 -12.91 -15.65 4.03
CA LEU A 146 -11.86 -14.97 3.25
C LEU A 146 -10.82 -15.92 2.64
N ALA A 147 -10.73 -17.18 3.10
CA ALA A 147 -9.93 -18.20 2.43
C ALA A 147 -10.36 -18.41 0.95
N ASN A 148 -11.59 -18.07 0.60
CA ASN A 148 -12.13 -18.18 -0.77
C ASN A 148 -11.82 -16.95 -1.66
N ALA A 149 -11.20 -15.90 -1.11
CA ALA A 149 -10.88 -14.68 -1.83
C ALA A 149 -9.67 -14.86 -2.76
N ASN A 150 -9.77 -15.75 -3.73
CA ASN A 150 -8.69 -16.15 -4.65
C ASN A 150 -8.15 -15.03 -5.55
N ARG A 151 -8.83 -13.88 -5.60
CA ARG A 151 -8.37 -12.67 -6.30
C ARG A 151 -7.76 -11.62 -5.39
N LEU A 152 -7.71 -11.83 -4.08
CA LEU A 152 -7.13 -10.88 -3.14
C LEU A 152 -5.62 -10.78 -3.39
N GLU A 153 -5.17 -9.57 -3.67
CA GLU A 153 -3.79 -9.25 -4.04
C GLU A 153 -3.11 -8.36 -2.98
N LEU A 154 -3.87 -7.48 -2.34
CA LEU A 154 -3.38 -6.55 -1.32
C LEU A 154 -4.25 -6.60 -0.06
N LEU A 155 -3.61 -6.81 1.09
CA LEU A 155 -4.23 -6.83 2.40
C LEU A 155 -3.42 -6.00 3.43
N ARG A 156 -4.00 -4.91 3.96
CA ARG A 156 -3.38 -4.14 5.06
C ARG A 156 -4.08 -4.46 6.38
N LEU A 157 -3.35 -5.02 7.34
CA LEU A 157 -3.85 -5.37 8.68
C LEU A 157 -3.06 -4.68 9.80
N SER A 158 -2.15 -3.77 9.47
CA SER A 158 -1.32 -3.09 10.46
C SER A 158 -2.15 -2.40 11.54
N ALA A 159 -1.60 -2.27 12.75
CA ALA A 159 -2.27 -1.64 13.89
C ALA A 159 -3.68 -2.22 14.15
N ASN A 160 -3.75 -3.53 14.41
CA ASN A 160 -4.94 -4.25 14.83
C ASN A 160 -4.65 -5.00 16.15
N ARG A 161 -5.41 -6.04 16.48
CA ARG A 161 -5.29 -6.84 17.71
C ARG A 161 -5.09 -8.33 17.40
N PHE A 162 -4.45 -8.65 16.27
CA PHE A 162 -4.18 -10.03 15.91
C PHE A 162 -3.13 -10.63 16.84
N GLU A 163 -3.53 -11.64 17.60
CA GLU A 163 -2.61 -12.49 18.38
C GLU A 163 -2.11 -13.68 17.56
N ARG A 164 -2.84 -14.03 16.49
CA ARG A 164 -2.50 -15.05 15.52
C ARG A 164 -3.14 -14.72 14.17
N LEU A 165 -2.55 -15.24 13.10
CA LEU A 165 -3.08 -15.16 11.75
C LEU A 165 -3.64 -16.53 11.32
N PRO A 166 -4.67 -16.57 10.45
CA PRO A 166 -5.20 -17.82 9.95
C PRO A 166 -4.21 -18.51 9.02
N GLY A 167 -4.17 -19.85 9.07
CA GLY A 167 -3.21 -20.65 8.28
C GLY A 167 -3.43 -20.56 6.76
N TRP A 168 -4.65 -20.27 6.32
CA TRP A 168 -4.96 -20.08 4.90
C TRP A 168 -4.39 -18.77 4.32
N LEU A 169 -3.97 -17.82 5.15
CA LEU A 169 -3.52 -16.50 4.67
C LEU A 169 -2.33 -16.62 3.72
N THR A 170 -1.35 -17.46 4.05
CA THR A 170 -0.16 -17.71 3.22
C THR A 170 -0.44 -18.63 2.03
N GLN A 171 -1.65 -19.18 1.93
CA GLN A 171 -2.10 -20.03 0.82
C GLN A 171 -2.88 -19.25 -0.24
N LEU A 172 -3.15 -17.96 -0.02
CA LEU A 172 -3.88 -17.16 -1.00
C LEU A 172 -3.06 -17.03 -2.30
N PRO A 173 -3.61 -17.46 -3.44
CA PRO A 173 -2.83 -17.67 -4.65
C PRO A 173 -2.35 -16.38 -5.30
N ARG A 174 -2.99 -15.24 -4.98
CA ARG A 174 -2.68 -13.94 -5.58
C ARG A 174 -2.21 -12.87 -4.59
N LEU A 175 -2.18 -13.17 -3.29
CA LEU A 175 -1.74 -12.20 -2.30
C LEU A 175 -0.25 -11.90 -2.50
N ALA A 176 0.07 -10.62 -2.68
CA ALA A 176 1.40 -10.11 -3.00
C ALA A 176 1.84 -9.01 -2.03
N TRP A 177 0.91 -8.18 -1.57
CA TRP A 177 1.18 -7.06 -0.67
C TRP A 177 0.45 -7.23 0.65
N LEU A 178 1.20 -7.41 1.73
CA LEU A 178 0.68 -7.69 3.05
C LEU A 178 1.39 -6.83 4.09
N ALA A 179 0.63 -6.09 4.89
CA ALA A 179 1.17 -5.33 6.02
C ALA A 179 0.54 -5.82 7.33
N LEU A 180 1.39 -6.20 8.30
CA LEU A 180 0.97 -6.83 9.57
C LEU A 180 1.48 -6.10 10.82
N SER A 181 2.31 -5.08 10.66
CA SER A 181 3.01 -4.42 11.77
C SER A 181 2.03 -3.85 12.81
N GLY A 182 2.42 -3.79 14.09
CA GLY A 182 1.52 -3.28 15.14
C GLY A 182 0.38 -4.22 15.52
N ASN A 183 0.61 -5.52 15.39
CA ASN A 183 -0.26 -6.55 15.94
C ASN A 183 0.48 -7.34 17.03
N PRO A 184 -0.19 -7.72 18.13
CA PRO A 184 0.40 -8.49 19.22
C PRO A 184 0.55 -9.98 18.87
N LEU A 185 1.21 -10.30 17.76
CA LEU A 185 1.30 -11.67 17.18
C LEU A 185 2.08 -12.70 18.03
N GLY A 186 2.56 -12.29 19.22
CA GLY A 186 3.36 -13.15 20.09
C GLY A 186 4.71 -13.56 19.49
N TRP A 187 5.15 -12.89 18.42
CA TRP A 187 6.39 -13.21 17.74
C TRP A 187 7.60 -12.73 18.54
N GLN A 188 8.56 -13.63 18.72
CA GLN A 188 9.86 -13.27 19.25
C GLN A 188 10.73 -12.74 18.10
N LEU A 189 10.92 -11.43 18.09
CA LEU A 189 11.70 -10.72 17.07
C LEU A 189 13.15 -10.58 17.53
N ALA A 190 14.08 -10.65 16.58
CA ALA A 190 15.47 -10.31 16.87
C ALA A 190 15.56 -8.82 17.22
N GLN A 191 16.36 -8.49 18.23
CA GLN A 191 16.66 -7.09 18.53
C GLN A 191 17.61 -6.56 17.47
N ALA A 192 17.26 -5.42 16.87
CA ALA A 192 18.18 -4.70 16.01
C ALA A 192 19.09 -3.80 16.87
N GLU A 193 20.31 -3.59 16.43
CA GLU A 193 21.22 -2.63 17.05
C GLU A 193 20.62 -1.21 16.92
N PRO A 194 20.59 -0.43 18.01
CA PRO A 194 20.07 0.93 17.97
C PRO A 194 20.96 1.82 17.07
N LEU A 195 20.34 2.79 16.39
CA LEU A 195 21.10 3.79 15.65
C LEU A 195 21.80 4.73 16.62
N GLN A 196 22.92 5.28 16.15
CA GLN A 196 23.49 6.45 16.80
C GLN A 196 22.48 7.59 16.79
N GLY A 197 22.37 8.31 17.90
CA GLY A 197 21.56 9.52 17.99
C GLY A 197 22.24 10.72 17.33
N VAL A 198 21.43 11.59 16.74
CA VAL A 198 21.83 12.95 16.34
C VAL A 198 20.92 13.95 17.02
N SER A 199 21.51 14.99 17.62
CA SER A 199 20.70 16.01 18.33
C SER A 199 20.03 16.94 17.33
N TRP A 200 18.77 17.30 17.56
CA TRP A 200 18.06 18.31 16.77
C TRP A 200 18.84 19.64 16.70
N SER A 201 19.55 20.01 17.78
CA SER A 201 20.36 21.23 17.84
C SER A 201 21.58 21.22 16.91
N GLU A 202 22.03 20.04 16.47
CA GLU A 202 23.18 19.85 15.58
C GLU A 202 22.76 19.93 14.09
N LEU A 203 21.45 20.04 13.82
CA LEU A 203 20.92 20.14 12.47
C LEU A 203 20.79 21.61 12.04
N GLY A 204 21.43 21.96 10.93
CA GLY A 204 21.26 23.23 10.22
C GLY A 204 20.49 23.05 8.91
N VAL A 205 20.03 24.17 8.33
CA VAL A 205 19.34 24.28 7.02
C VAL A 205 18.16 23.32 6.86
N PHE A 206 16.93 23.83 6.87
CA PHE A 206 15.75 22.99 6.65
C PHE A 206 15.10 23.34 5.33
N GLU A 207 15.23 22.45 4.35
CA GLU A 207 14.55 22.56 3.06
C GLU A 207 13.57 21.39 2.92
N ARG A 208 12.29 21.68 2.70
CA ARG A 208 11.28 20.61 2.57
C ARG A 208 11.43 19.90 1.22
N LEU A 209 11.77 18.62 1.25
CA LEU A 209 11.88 17.77 0.06
C LEU A 209 10.53 17.15 -0.32
N GLY A 210 9.68 16.85 0.66
CA GLY A 210 8.39 16.24 0.39
C GLY A 210 7.52 15.99 1.63
N GLU A 211 6.32 15.49 1.38
CA GLU A 211 5.34 15.09 2.38
C GLU A 211 4.70 13.76 1.96
N GLY A 212 4.74 12.77 2.85
CA GLY A 212 4.10 11.47 2.68
C GLY A 212 3.00 11.22 3.72
N ALA A 213 2.42 10.03 3.65
CA ALA A 213 1.41 9.57 4.61
C ALA A 213 1.98 9.44 6.03
N SER A 214 3.23 9.02 6.15
CA SER A 214 3.94 8.78 7.42
C SER A 214 4.66 9.99 7.98
N GLY A 215 4.87 11.07 7.20
CA GLY A 215 5.72 12.15 7.67
C GLY A 215 6.06 13.24 6.66
N HIS A 216 6.95 14.12 7.11
CA HIS A 216 7.59 15.16 6.31
C HIS A 216 9.05 14.81 6.09
N ILE A 217 9.56 15.07 4.88
CA ILE A 217 10.96 14.84 4.55
C ILE A 217 11.61 16.20 4.29
N TYR A 218 12.71 16.45 4.99
CA TYR A 218 13.53 17.66 4.86
C TYR A 218 14.93 17.29 4.43
N ARG A 219 15.60 18.14 3.67
CA ARG A 219 17.04 18.16 3.60
C ARG A 219 17.55 18.93 4.81
N VAL A 220 18.56 18.36 5.46
CA VAL A 220 19.29 18.96 6.58
C VAL A 220 20.79 18.90 6.36
N GLU A 221 21.52 19.83 6.96
CA GLU A 221 22.98 19.85 7.00
C GLU A 221 23.45 19.53 8.41
N LEU A 222 24.39 18.59 8.50
CA LEU A 222 25.09 18.25 9.74
C LEU A 222 26.25 19.23 9.99
N GLU A 223 26.71 19.34 11.24
CA GLU A 223 27.85 20.21 11.60
C GLU A 223 29.13 19.93 10.80
N ASN A 224 29.32 18.70 10.34
CA ASN A 224 30.43 18.30 9.49
C ASN A 224 30.30 18.74 8.02
N GLY A 225 29.27 19.52 7.68
CA GLY A 225 28.96 20.02 6.33
C GLY A 225 28.25 19.02 5.43
N GLN A 226 27.89 17.84 5.94
CA GLN A 226 27.27 16.78 5.14
C GLN A 226 25.75 16.93 5.07
N SER A 227 25.17 16.91 3.87
CA SER A 227 23.72 16.89 3.71
C SER A 227 23.11 15.50 3.92
N ARG A 228 21.92 15.46 4.53
CA ARG A 228 21.10 14.28 4.79
C ARG A 228 19.62 14.57 4.53
N ALA A 229 18.83 13.52 4.38
CA ALA A 229 17.38 13.62 4.43
C ALA A 229 16.91 13.33 5.86
N LEU A 230 16.14 14.22 6.48
CA LEU A 230 15.47 14.01 7.75
C LEU A 230 14.01 13.67 7.49
N LYS A 231 13.57 12.49 7.92
CA LYS A 231 12.15 12.13 7.96
C LYS A 231 11.60 12.38 9.36
N LEU A 232 10.64 13.30 9.47
CA LEU A 232 9.87 13.56 10.69
C LEU A 232 8.51 12.88 10.60
N PHE A 233 8.19 12.03 11.56
CA PHE A 233 6.98 11.23 11.51
C PHE A 233 5.76 11.99 12.04
N LYS A 234 4.62 11.83 11.36
CA LYS A 234 3.31 12.24 11.88
C LYS A 234 2.87 11.13 12.83
N GLY A 235 2.71 11.39 14.13
CA GLY A 235 2.39 10.39 15.17
C GLY A 235 1.02 9.69 15.06
N ALA A 236 0.44 9.59 13.87
CA ALA A 236 -0.81 8.92 13.56
C ALA A 236 -0.57 7.56 12.90
N VAL A 237 -1.51 6.62 13.09
CA VAL A 237 -1.54 5.35 12.36
C VAL A 237 -1.68 5.63 10.86
N THR A 238 -0.77 5.09 10.06
CA THR A 238 -0.88 5.11 8.59
C THR A 238 -1.60 3.86 8.09
N SER A 239 -1.86 3.77 6.78
CA SER A 239 -2.37 2.52 6.18
C SER A 239 -1.39 1.35 6.31
N ASP A 240 -0.12 1.64 6.60
CA ASP A 240 1.00 0.73 6.42
C ASP A 240 1.59 0.32 7.77
N GLY A 241 1.43 1.17 8.78
CA GLY A 241 1.82 0.90 10.15
C GLY A 241 1.94 2.14 11.01
N LEU A 242 2.56 1.94 12.16
CA LEU A 242 3.00 3.02 13.04
C LEU A 242 4.46 3.37 12.72
N PRO A 243 4.89 4.64 12.89
CA PRO A 243 6.27 5.08 12.67
C PRO A 243 7.35 4.19 13.29
N GLU A 244 7.13 3.72 14.52
CA GLU A 244 8.06 2.84 15.24
C GLU A 244 8.31 1.51 14.53
N HIS A 245 7.33 0.99 13.78
CA HIS A 245 7.50 -0.25 13.03
C HIS A 245 8.31 -0.04 11.75
N GLU A 246 8.16 1.12 11.12
CA GLU A 246 8.99 1.50 9.98
C GLU A 246 10.46 1.63 10.41
N ILE A 247 10.71 2.27 11.57
CA ILE A 247 12.03 2.32 12.19
C ILE A 247 12.54 0.89 12.42
N ALA A 248 11.79 0.06 13.15
CA ALA A 248 12.22 -1.30 13.50
C ALA A 248 12.51 -2.17 12.26
N GLY A 249 11.68 -2.09 11.21
CA GLY A 249 11.90 -2.81 9.95
C GLY A 249 13.17 -2.35 9.24
N SER A 250 13.42 -1.04 9.23
CA SER A 250 14.62 -0.45 8.63
C SER A 250 15.90 -0.82 9.39
N LEU A 251 15.84 -0.88 10.72
CA LEU A 251 16.96 -1.33 11.55
C LEU A 251 17.26 -2.82 11.34
N ALA A 252 16.22 -3.66 11.34
CA ALA A 252 16.36 -5.10 11.12
C ALA A 252 16.94 -5.42 9.73
N ALA A 253 16.58 -4.63 8.71
CA ALA A 253 17.17 -4.72 7.38
C ALA A 253 18.69 -4.48 7.41
N GLY A 254 19.15 -3.45 8.11
CA GLY A 254 20.53 -2.99 8.06
C GLY A 254 20.93 -2.42 6.69
N PRO A 255 22.21 -2.11 6.47
CA PRO A 255 22.67 -1.43 5.26
C PRO A 255 22.65 -2.35 4.03
N HIS A 256 22.17 -1.82 2.90
CA HIS A 256 22.27 -2.45 1.59
C HIS A 256 22.27 -1.36 0.50
N PRO A 257 23.05 -1.47 -0.60
CA PRO A 257 23.15 -0.42 -1.63
C PRO A 257 21.82 -0.06 -2.31
N ALA A 258 20.87 -1.00 -2.36
CA ALA A 258 19.54 -0.80 -2.94
C ALA A 258 18.47 -0.33 -1.94
N LEU A 259 18.83 -0.09 -0.67
CA LEU A 259 17.88 0.31 0.37
C LEU A 259 18.24 1.70 0.92
N CYS A 260 17.21 2.51 1.21
CA CYS A 260 17.39 3.77 1.93
C CYS A 260 17.51 3.52 3.45
N THR A 261 18.58 2.83 3.89
CA THR A 261 18.77 2.49 5.30
C THR A 261 19.01 3.73 6.15
N PRO A 262 18.29 3.93 7.28
CA PRO A 262 18.53 5.04 8.19
C PRO A 262 19.95 5.02 8.77
N VAL A 263 20.50 6.21 8.97
CA VAL A 263 21.89 6.40 9.45
C VAL A 263 21.96 6.89 10.89
N ALA A 264 20.92 7.57 11.37
CA ALA A 264 20.85 8.08 12.74
C ALA A 264 19.39 8.28 13.18
N GLU A 265 19.13 8.20 14.48
CA GLU A 265 17.85 8.56 15.08
C GLU A 265 17.88 10.00 15.58
N LEU A 266 16.82 10.77 15.34
CA LEU A 266 16.71 12.14 15.82
C LEU A 266 16.41 12.18 17.32
N GLN A 267 17.16 13.00 18.06
CA GLN A 267 16.96 13.22 19.48
C GLN A 267 16.64 14.70 19.76
N GLY A 268 15.78 14.95 20.75
CA GLY A 268 15.54 16.31 21.26
C GLY A 268 14.75 17.23 20.33
N HIS A 269 13.87 16.71 19.46
CA HIS A 269 12.94 17.54 18.69
C HIS A 269 12.09 18.42 19.63
N PRO A 270 11.91 19.74 19.39
CA PRO A 270 11.21 20.65 20.31
C PRO A 270 9.78 20.22 20.67
N GLU A 271 9.08 19.60 19.72
CA GLU A 271 7.71 19.10 19.90
C GLU A 271 7.66 17.61 20.27
N GLY A 272 8.81 16.95 20.49
CA GLY A 272 8.88 15.50 20.75
C GLY A 272 8.56 14.62 19.54
N THR A 273 8.54 15.18 18.33
CA THR A 273 8.28 14.44 17.09
C THR A 273 9.41 13.45 16.81
N PRO A 274 9.12 12.15 16.66
CA PRO A 274 10.14 11.18 16.29
C PRO A 274 10.62 11.42 14.86
N GLY A 275 11.89 11.12 14.61
CA GLY A 275 12.48 11.27 13.29
C GLY A 275 13.73 10.44 13.10
N MET A 276 14.13 10.26 11.84
CA MET A 276 15.34 9.56 11.46
C MET A 276 16.06 10.29 10.33
N LEU A 277 17.38 10.18 10.32
CA LEU A 277 18.18 10.62 9.18
C LEU A 277 18.37 9.46 8.21
N LEU A 278 18.21 9.78 6.94
CA LEU A 278 18.34 8.92 5.79
C LEU A 278 19.45 9.49 4.88
N PRO A 279 20.06 8.64 4.03
CA PRO A 279 20.88 9.10 2.93
C PRO A 279 20.12 10.12 2.08
N LEU A 280 20.78 11.20 1.67
CA LEU A 280 20.19 12.14 0.71
C LEU A 280 20.27 11.50 -0.67
N ILE A 281 19.10 11.30 -1.29
CA ILE A 281 18.99 10.67 -2.60
C ILE A 281 19.38 11.69 -3.67
N PRO A 282 20.22 11.32 -4.66
CA PRO A 282 20.61 12.24 -5.73
C PRO A 282 19.40 12.74 -6.51
N SER A 283 19.43 14.01 -6.93
CA SER A 283 18.34 14.65 -7.70
C SER A 283 18.13 14.03 -9.09
N THR A 284 19.05 13.17 -9.54
CA THR A 284 18.93 12.40 -10.79
C THR A 284 18.00 11.19 -10.66
N HIS A 285 17.65 10.78 -9.43
CA HIS A 285 16.71 9.69 -9.23
C HIS A 285 15.27 10.20 -9.24
N THR A 286 14.41 9.48 -9.96
CA THR A 286 12.99 9.78 -10.08
C THR A 286 12.16 8.56 -9.71
N VAL A 287 10.89 8.72 -9.38
CA VAL A 287 10.01 7.58 -9.12
C VAL A 287 9.77 6.81 -10.42
N LEU A 288 9.91 5.49 -10.39
CA LEU A 288 9.79 4.63 -11.58
C LEU A 288 8.37 4.63 -12.17
N ALA A 289 7.33 4.63 -11.33
CA ALA A 289 5.93 4.68 -11.76
C ALA A 289 5.04 5.45 -10.77
N GLY A 290 3.85 5.85 -11.20
CA GLY A 290 2.79 6.31 -10.30
C GLY A 290 2.12 5.15 -9.56
N PRO A 291 1.46 5.40 -8.41
CA PRO A 291 0.82 4.37 -7.62
C PRO A 291 -0.39 3.75 -8.35
N PRO A 292 -0.95 2.63 -7.85
CA PRO A 292 -2.09 1.99 -8.50
C PRO A 292 -3.31 2.91 -8.58
N SER A 293 -3.99 2.87 -9.72
CA SER A 293 -5.20 3.63 -9.97
C SER A 293 -6.45 2.83 -9.61
N MET A 294 -7.61 3.48 -9.64
CA MET A 294 -8.90 2.78 -9.51
C MET A 294 -9.16 1.79 -10.66
N VAL A 295 -8.51 1.99 -11.82
CA VAL A 295 -8.64 1.12 -12.99
C VAL A 295 -7.78 -0.13 -12.80
N SER A 296 -6.48 0.06 -12.55
CA SER A 296 -5.52 -1.01 -12.34
C SER A 296 -5.70 -1.74 -11.02
N CYS A 297 -6.33 -1.09 -10.03
CA CYS A 297 -6.59 -1.53 -8.65
C CYS A 297 -5.34 -1.77 -7.80
N THR A 298 -4.41 -2.58 -8.31
CA THR A 298 -3.23 -3.07 -7.61
C THR A 298 -1.95 -2.99 -8.43
N ARG A 299 -2.00 -2.63 -9.72
CA ARG A 299 -0.81 -2.45 -10.58
C ARG A 299 -0.46 -0.98 -10.74
N ASP A 300 0.83 -0.66 -10.78
CA ASP A 300 1.32 0.71 -10.91
C ASP A 300 1.03 1.31 -12.29
N VAL A 301 1.08 2.64 -12.36
CA VAL A 301 0.76 3.39 -13.58
C VAL A 301 2.01 4.13 -14.07
N TYR A 302 2.57 3.65 -15.16
CA TYR A 302 3.75 4.25 -15.78
C TYR A 302 3.38 5.49 -16.61
N ALA A 303 4.34 6.38 -16.80
CA ALA A 303 4.16 7.55 -17.66
C ALA A 303 3.85 7.13 -19.11
N ALA A 304 3.06 7.95 -19.82
CA ALA A 304 2.74 7.67 -21.21
C ALA A 304 4.02 7.62 -22.06
N GLY A 305 4.19 6.55 -22.84
CA GLY A 305 5.38 6.34 -23.67
C GLY A 305 6.61 5.88 -22.89
N PHE A 306 6.49 5.55 -21.59
CA PHE A 306 7.59 4.98 -20.83
C PHE A 306 8.10 3.69 -21.48
N GLN A 307 9.40 3.67 -21.75
CA GLN A 307 10.13 2.53 -22.30
C GLN A 307 11.53 2.49 -21.69
N LEU A 308 12.10 1.29 -21.60
CA LEU A 308 13.48 1.06 -21.21
C LEU A 308 14.03 -0.15 -21.95
N SER A 309 15.34 -0.20 -22.17
CA SER A 309 15.95 -1.37 -22.83
C SER A 309 15.88 -2.60 -21.93
N ALA A 310 15.94 -3.80 -22.53
CA ALA A 310 15.96 -5.04 -21.77
C ALA A 310 17.14 -5.11 -20.80
N THR A 311 18.30 -4.58 -21.19
CA THR A 311 19.49 -4.50 -20.35
C THR A 311 19.27 -3.59 -19.13
N LEU A 312 18.67 -2.40 -19.32
CA LEU A 312 18.35 -1.49 -18.20
C LEU A 312 17.27 -2.08 -17.29
N ALA A 313 16.25 -2.74 -17.85
CA ALA A 313 15.23 -3.43 -17.09
C ALA A 313 15.83 -4.52 -16.18
N LEU A 314 16.77 -5.31 -16.71
CA LEU A 314 17.44 -6.35 -15.93
C LEU A 314 18.36 -5.75 -14.86
N ALA A 315 19.10 -4.69 -15.17
CA ALA A 315 19.96 -3.99 -14.20
C ALA A 315 19.15 -3.43 -13.02
N LEU A 316 18.05 -2.73 -13.32
CA LEU A 316 17.11 -2.20 -12.33
C LEU A 316 16.53 -3.32 -11.48
N ALA A 317 15.99 -4.37 -12.12
CA ALA A 317 15.41 -5.53 -11.43
C ALA A 317 16.43 -6.19 -10.51
N ARG A 318 17.67 -6.40 -10.98
CA ARG A 318 18.76 -6.99 -10.20
C ARG A 318 19.03 -6.22 -8.91
N GLN A 319 19.08 -4.89 -8.99
CA GLN A 319 19.37 -4.06 -7.83
C GLN A 319 18.24 -4.11 -6.80
N VAL A 320 16.99 -3.88 -7.21
CA VAL A 320 15.85 -3.81 -6.27
C VAL A 320 15.45 -5.19 -5.74
N VAL A 321 15.49 -6.24 -6.57
CA VAL A 321 15.23 -7.62 -6.12
C VAL A 321 16.37 -8.12 -5.24
N GLY A 322 17.62 -7.71 -5.50
CA GLY A 322 18.75 -7.93 -4.59
C GLY A 322 18.53 -7.29 -3.22
N GLY A 323 18.05 -6.04 -3.19
CA GLY A 323 17.66 -5.35 -1.96
C GLY A 323 16.55 -6.08 -1.20
N LEU A 324 15.53 -6.56 -1.90
CA LEU A 324 14.45 -7.32 -1.30
C LEU A 324 14.91 -8.72 -0.83
N ALA A 325 15.79 -9.39 -1.56
CA ALA A 325 16.42 -10.64 -1.14
C ALA A 325 17.24 -10.46 0.14
N HIS A 326 17.92 -9.33 0.29
CA HIS A 326 18.60 -8.95 1.53
C HIS A 326 17.63 -8.75 2.70
N LEU A 327 16.49 -8.09 2.47
CA LEU A 327 15.42 -7.99 3.47
C LEU A 327 14.92 -9.38 3.89
N HIS A 328 14.64 -10.26 2.92
CA HIS A 328 14.18 -11.64 3.17
C HIS A 328 15.20 -12.44 3.99
N ALA A 329 16.49 -12.32 3.67
CA ALA A 329 17.57 -12.97 4.42
C ALA A 329 17.66 -12.48 5.88
N ARG A 330 17.30 -11.23 6.12
CA ARG A 330 17.20 -10.62 7.46
C ARG A 330 15.87 -10.90 8.17
N GLY A 331 14.95 -11.62 7.51
CA GLY A 331 13.63 -11.92 8.04
C GLY A 331 12.69 -10.71 8.04
N VAL A 332 12.89 -9.76 7.13
CA VAL A 332 12.03 -8.59 6.94
C VAL A 332 11.24 -8.76 5.64
N MET A 333 9.92 -8.66 5.73
CA MET A 333 9.04 -8.52 4.58
C MET A 333 8.79 -7.03 4.36
N HIS A 334 8.90 -6.53 3.12
CA HIS A 334 8.70 -5.11 2.82
C HIS A 334 7.22 -4.69 2.93
N GLY A 335 6.30 -5.55 2.48
CA GLY A 335 4.85 -5.37 2.55
C GLY A 335 4.25 -4.42 1.50
N ASP A 336 5.10 -3.60 0.87
CA ASP A 336 4.72 -2.60 -0.15
C ASP A 336 5.67 -2.50 -1.35
N PHE A 337 6.21 -3.64 -1.80
CA PHE A 337 7.16 -3.66 -2.92
C PHE A 337 6.47 -3.33 -4.25
N TYR A 338 6.73 -2.12 -4.76
CA TYR A 338 6.06 -1.54 -5.93
C TYR A 338 7.02 -0.67 -6.75
N ALA A 339 6.71 -0.45 -8.03
CA ALA A 339 7.43 0.49 -8.88
C ALA A 339 7.32 1.94 -8.37
N HIS A 340 6.19 2.35 -7.81
CA HIS A 340 6.06 3.70 -7.22
C HIS A 340 6.89 3.91 -5.94
N ASN A 341 7.41 2.83 -5.35
CA ASN A 341 8.34 2.88 -4.23
C ASN A 341 9.79 2.68 -4.68
N ILE A 342 10.06 2.62 -5.99
CA ILE A 342 11.41 2.52 -6.56
C ILE A 342 11.81 3.88 -7.12
N LEU A 343 12.93 4.39 -6.61
CA LEU A 343 13.61 5.56 -7.14
C LEU A 343 14.74 5.10 -8.05
N TRP A 344 14.79 5.59 -9.28
CA TRP A 344 15.75 5.11 -10.27
C TRP A 344 16.35 6.24 -11.10
N ASN A 345 17.55 5.99 -11.62
CA ASN A 345 18.25 6.83 -12.58
C ASN A 345 18.15 6.19 -13.97
N ALA A 346 17.55 6.90 -14.92
CA ALA A 346 17.32 6.39 -16.26
C ALA A 346 18.60 6.21 -17.10
N ASP A 347 19.65 6.97 -16.79
CA ASP A 347 20.91 6.93 -17.53
C ASP A 347 21.81 5.78 -17.04
N SER A 348 21.88 5.55 -15.73
CA SER A 348 22.74 4.51 -15.14
C SER A 348 22.02 3.18 -14.87
N GLY A 349 20.69 3.20 -14.77
CA GLY A 349 19.89 2.05 -14.30
C GLY A 349 19.96 1.83 -12.80
N ASP A 350 20.66 2.70 -12.05
CA ASP A 350 20.73 2.62 -10.60
C ASP A 350 19.34 2.78 -10.00
N ALA A 351 18.99 1.91 -9.05
CA ALA A 351 17.69 1.89 -8.42
C ALA A 351 17.78 1.67 -6.90
N LEU A 352 16.88 2.34 -6.20
CA LEU A 352 16.76 2.32 -4.76
C LEU A 352 15.31 2.00 -4.39
N LEU A 353 15.13 1.01 -3.54
CA LEU A 353 13.86 0.79 -2.88
C LEU A 353 13.72 1.81 -1.75
N SER A 354 12.61 2.53 -1.80
CA SER A 354 12.21 3.54 -0.82
C SER A 354 10.96 3.07 -0.07
N ASP A 355 10.73 3.70 1.09
CA ASP A 355 9.55 3.49 1.95
C ASP A 355 9.43 2.10 2.61
N MET A 356 9.85 2.01 3.87
CA MET A 356 9.69 0.81 4.70
C MET A 356 8.42 0.86 5.57
N GLY A 357 7.45 1.73 5.24
CA GLY A 357 6.26 1.99 6.06
C GLY A 357 5.41 0.75 6.36
N ALA A 358 5.35 -0.20 5.42
CA ALA A 358 4.60 -1.46 5.54
C ALA A 358 5.44 -2.63 6.08
N ALA A 359 6.72 -2.39 6.38
CA ALA A 359 7.65 -3.46 6.68
C ALA A 359 7.23 -4.24 7.91
N THR A 360 7.42 -5.56 7.84
CA THR A 360 7.10 -6.49 8.91
C THR A 360 8.32 -7.34 9.21
N VAL A 361 8.82 -7.26 10.44
CA VAL A 361 9.87 -8.16 10.94
C VAL A 361 9.22 -9.49 11.31
N LEU A 362 9.70 -10.58 10.73
CA LEU A 362 9.18 -11.94 10.90
C LEU A 362 10.00 -12.73 11.93
N PRO A 363 9.36 -13.59 12.74
CA PRO A 363 10.05 -14.39 13.74
C PRO A 363 11.04 -15.37 13.08
N ALA A 364 12.10 -15.72 13.80
CA ALA A 364 13.06 -16.72 13.33
C ALA A 364 12.54 -18.17 13.45
N SER A 365 11.59 -18.38 14.36
CA SER A 365 10.99 -19.70 14.62
C SER A 365 9.46 -19.60 14.64
N PRO A 366 8.74 -20.55 14.00
CA PRO A 366 9.29 -21.62 13.16
C PRO A 366 9.75 -21.08 11.78
N PRO A 367 10.82 -21.61 11.17
CA PRO A 367 11.33 -21.13 9.88
C PRO A 367 10.31 -21.23 8.72
N THR A 368 9.40 -22.20 8.79
CA THR A 368 8.34 -22.38 7.80
C THR A 368 7.40 -21.19 7.76
N LEU A 369 7.03 -20.62 8.91
CA LEU A 369 6.18 -19.43 8.97
C LEU A 369 6.82 -18.25 8.25
N ARG A 370 8.10 -18.01 8.51
CA ARG A 370 8.86 -16.94 7.83
C ARG A 370 8.87 -17.16 6.33
N ARG A 371 9.23 -18.37 5.87
CA ARG A 371 9.24 -18.73 4.45
C ARG A 371 7.88 -18.49 3.79
N ASP A 372 6.80 -18.93 4.43
CA ASP A 372 5.45 -18.88 3.86
C ASP A 372 4.92 -17.43 3.74
N PHE A 373 5.34 -16.52 4.63
CA PHE A 373 5.04 -15.09 4.47
C PHE A 373 5.90 -14.44 3.37
N LEU A 374 7.19 -14.73 3.34
CA LEU A 374 8.10 -14.17 2.33
C LEU A 374 7.71 -14.62 0.91
N SER A 375 7.16 -15.84 0.74
CA SER A 375 6.68 -16.31 -0.56
C SER A 375 5.47 -15.55 -1.09
N LEU A 376 4.68 -14.89 -0.24
CA LEU A 376 3.64 -13.96 -0.69
C LEU A 376 4.27 -12.77 -1.43
N GLU A 377 5.28 -12.15 -0.84
CA GLU A 377 5.98 -10.98 -1.39
C GLU A 377 6.77 -11.29 -2.67
N VAL A 378 7.21 -12.54 -2.88
CA VAL A 378 7.80 -12.97 -4.17
C VAL A 378 6.85 -12.69 -5.34
N ARG A 379 5.54 -12.76 -5.12
CA ARG A 379 4.57 -12.41 -6.18
C ARG A 379 4.63 -10.92 -6.56
N ALA A 380 4.88 -10.02 -5.61
CA ALA A 380 5.06 -8.60 -5.89
C ALA A 380 6.25 -8.36 -6.83
N VAL A 381 7.34 -9.14 -6.66
CA VAL A 381 8.46 -9.16 -7.61
C VAL A 381 7.98 -9.60 -8.98
N GLY A 382 7.21 -10.68 -9.08
CA GLY A 382 6.62 -11.13 -10.34
C GLY A 382 5.81 -10.05 -11.06
N CYS A 383 4.99 -9.28 -10.31
CA CYS A 383 4.24 -8.15 -10.84
C CYS A 383 5.14 -7.04 -11.40
N LEU A 384 6.20 -6.66 -10.66
CA LEU A 384 7.16 -5.67 -11.14
C LEU A 384 7.89 -6.15 -12.40
N LEU A 385 8.36 -7.40 -12.41
CA LEU A 385 9.08 -7.96 -13.56
C LEU A 385 8.19 -8.03 -14.82
N GLU A 386 6.93 -8.43 -14.66
CA GLU A 386 5.94 -8.42 -15.75
C GLU A 386 5.69 -7.00 -16.28
N GLU A 387 5.60 -5.99 -15.39
CA GLU A 387 5.50 -4.58 -15.78
C GLU A 387 6.74 -4.12 -16.56
N LEU A 388 7.94 -4.40 -16.06
CA LEU A 388 9.19 -4.03 -16.75
C LEU A 388 9.27 -4.66 -18.15
N VAL A 389 8.91 -5.93 -18.29
CA VAL A 389 8.88 -6.64 -19.58
C VAL A 389 7.92 -5.97 -20.57
N GLN A 390 6.75 -5.51 -20.12
CA GLN A 390 5.78 -4.80 -20.98
C GLN A 390 6.30 -3.46 -21.50
N HIS A 391 7.29 -2.87 -20.84
CA HIS A 391 7.91 -1.60 -21.20
C HIS A 391 9.20 -1.72 -22.02
N VAL A 392 9.64 -2.95 -22.33
CA VAL A 392 10.75 -3.19 -23.27
C VAL A 392 10.24 -3.09 -24.72
N PRO A 393 10.90 -2.32 -25.61
CA PRO A 393 10.54 -2.26 -27.02
C PRO A 393 10.59 -3.64 -27.71
N VAL A 394 9.67 -3.87 -28.65
CA VAL A 394 9.57 -5.15 -29.38
C VAL A 394 10.82 -5.43 -30.22
N ASP A 395 11.51 -4.39 -30.67
CA ASP A 395 12.73 -4.43 -31.47
C ASP A 395 14.03 -4.36 -30.64
N ASP A 396 13.95 -4.49 -29.32
CA ASP A 396 15.13 -4.53 -28.45
C ASP A 396 16.06 -5.71 -28.80
N SER A 397 17.35 -5.43 -28.91
CA SER A 397 18.36 -6.41 -29.33
C SER A 397 18.78 -7.41 -28.25
N ASP A 398 18.54 -7.13 -26.96
CA ASP A 398 18.97 -7.98 -25.85
C ASP A 398 17.89 -8.98 -25.43
N ALA A 399 17.68 -9.96 -26.32
CA ALA A 399 16.75 -11.05 -26.09
C ALA A 399 17.10 -11.92 -24.87
N THR A 400 18.35 -11.88 -24.38
CA THR A 400 18.75 -12.68 -23.22
C THR A 400 18.22 -12.08 -21.93
N SER A 401 18.42 -10.77 -21.72
CA SER A 401 17.87 -10.05 -20.57
C SER A 401 16.34 -10.15 -20.52
N LEU A 402 15.68 -9.99 -21.67
CA LEU A 402 14.23 -10.12 -21.76
C LEU A 402 13.72 -11.52 -21.38
N ARG A 403 14.42 -12.59 -21.83
CA ARG A 403 14.08 -13.97 -21.44
C ARG A 403 14.27 -14.20 -19.94
N LEU A 404 15.36 -13.72 -19.34
CA LEU A 404 15.61 -13.86 -17.91
C LEU A 404 14.52 -13.20 -17.07
N LEU A 405 14.14 -11.96 -17.41
CA LEU A 405 13.06 -11.23 -16.75
C LEU A 405 11.72 -11.96 -16.89
N SER A 406 11.40 -12.45 -18.09
CA SER A 406 10.12 -13.11 -18.38
C SER A 406 9.98 -14.43 -17.62
N GLN A 407 11.04 -15.25 -17.58
CA GLN A 407 11.06 -16.51 -16.84
C GLN A 407 10.95 -16.28 -15.33
N ALA A 408 11.65 -15.27 -14.81
CA ALA A 408 11.56 -14.90 -13.40
C ALA A 408 10.16 -14.37 -13.03
N ALA A 409 9.54 -13.56 -13.89
CA ALA A 409 8.17 -13.09 -13.71
C ALA A 409 7.19 -14.27 -13.63
N GLU A 410 7.25 -15.20 -14.58
CA GLU A 410 6.39 -16.39 -14.61
C GLU A 410 6.53 -17.24 -13.34
N ALA A 411 7.77 -17.52 -12.91
CA ALA A 411 8.03 -18.30 -11.70
C ALA A 411 7.49 -17.61 -10.43
N CYS A 412 7.65 -16.30 -10.32
CA CYS A 412 7.14 -15.50 -9.20
C CYS A 412 5.61 -15.39 -9.18
N LEU A 413 4.97 -15.41 -10.35
CA LEU A 413 3.52 -15.27 -10.52
C LEU A 413 2.73 -16.57 -10.34
N SER A 414 3.40 -17.68 -9.99
CA SER A 414 2.74 -18.95 -9.65
C SER A 414 1.59 -18.74 -8.66
N LEU A 415 0.46 -19.39 -8.93
CA LEU A 415 -0.71 -19.40 -8.06
C LEU A 415 -0.54 -20.32 -6.85
N ASP A 416 0.48 -21.19 -6.85
CA ASP A 416 0.88 -21.92 -5.66
C ASP A 416 2.05 -21.17 -4.99
N PRO A 417 1.84 -20.53 -3.81
CA PRO A 417 2.90 -19.83 -3.10
C PRO A 417 4.08 -20.74 -2.70
N ALA A 418 3.87 -22.05 -2.56
CA ALA A 418 4.90 -22.98 -2.11
C ALA A 418 5.97 -23.26 -3.17
N VAL A 419 5.67 -23.06 -4.46
CA VAL A 419 6.62 -23.28 -5.57
C VAL A 419 7.30 -21.99 -6.05
N ARG A 420 6.96 -20.84 -5.48
CA ARG A 420 7.62 -19.58 -5.82
C ARG A 420 9.09 -19.64 -5.38
N PRO A 421 10.03 -19.13 -6.19
CA PRO A 421 11.45 -19.23 -5.91
C PRO A 421 11.85 -18.33 -4.73
N ALA A 422 12.94 -18.67 -4.05
CA ALA A 422 13.59 -17.73 -3.14
C ALA A 422 14.22 -16.60 -3.96
N LEU A 423 14.12 -15.36 -3.49
CA LEU A 423 14.65 -14.21 -4.23
C LEU A 423 16.17 -14.28 -4.44
N ALA A 424 16.91 -14.88 -3.50
CA ALA A 424 18.35 -15.09 -3.65
C ALA A 424 18.70 -15.97 -4.87
N ASP A 425 17.87 -16.96 -5.19
CA ASP A 425 18.09 -17.86 -6.32
C ASP A 425 17.71 -17.19 -7.66
N LEU A 426 16.78 -16.23 -7.64
CA LEU A 426 16.42 -15.44 -8.81
C LEU A 426 17.54 -14.50 -9.28
N VAL A 427 18.26 -13.89 -8.34
CA VAL A 427 19.25 -12.84 -8.65
C VAL A 427 20.60 -13.43 -9.08
N GLN A 428 20.97 -14.61 -8.59
CA GLN A 428 22.21 -15.31 -8.97
C GLN A 428 22.48 -15.40 -10.49
N PRO A 429 21.52 -15.81 -11.34
CA PRO A 429 21.75 -15.93 -12.78
C PRO A 429 21.85 -14.59 -13.54
N TRP A 430 21.56 -13.46 -12.89
CA TRP A 430 21.56 -12.14 -13.55
C TRP A 430 22.95 -11.48 -13.66
N GLY A 431 24.01 -12.22 -13.30
CA GLY A 431 25.42 -11.79 -13.42
C GLY A 431 25.87 -10.83 -12.31
N VAL A 432 27.16 -10.88 -11.96
CA VAL A 432 27.86 -9.92 -11.08
C VAL A 432 28.48 -8.83 -11.94
#